data_AF-A0AAV4JLG0-F1
#
_entry.id   AF-A0AAV4JLG0-F1
#
_cell.length_a   1.000
_cell.length_b   1.000
_cell.length_c   1.000
_cell.angle_alpha   90.00
_cell.angle_beta   90.00
_cell.angle_gamma   90.00
#
_symmetry.space_group_name_H-M   'P 1'
#
loop_
_entity.id
_entity.type
_entity.pdbx_description
1 polymer ?
#
loop_
_entity_poly.entity_id
_entity_poly.type
_entity_poly.pdbx_seq_one_letter_code
_entity_poly.pdbx_strand_id
1 'polypeptide(L)'
;MQSVTVVSEGLECFGGQGYIEDTDLPRLLRDTQVTPIWEGTTNILSLDVLRAIRKSPLKSVASSDQQGFASVAGAAPKVLLNFRQDVLSRIAPAREKRSLQKEASKLGTAMDAVLSRWTGLDKSQQDMAARELAFSLARIYMDGVTVTLTCCVQEQTLKSSCQQLKISTWS
;
A
#
# COMPACT_ATOMS: atom_id res chain seq x y z
N MET A 1 2.03 -2.70 13.41
CA MET A 1 3.41 -3.23 13.57
C MET A 1 4.50 -2.28 13.09
N GLN A 2 4.40 -1.66 11.90
CA GLN A 2 5.43 -0.73 11.40
C GLN A 2 5.70 0.46 12.36
N SER A 3 4.71 0.85 13.17
CA SER A 3 4.88 1.89 14.19
C SER A 3 5.98 1.59 15.22
N VAL A 4 6.14 0.33 15.67
CA VAL A 4 7.21 -0.03 16.63
C VAL A 4 8.59 0.15 15.99
N THR A 5 8.74 -0.26 14.72
CA THR A 5 9.98 -0.10 13.97
C THR A 5 10.31 1.38 13.77
N VAL A 6 9.34 2.19 13.34
CA VAL A 6 9.55 3.63 13.12
C VAL A 6 9.91 4.36 14.41
N VAL A 7 9.26 4.02 15.53
CA VAL A 7 9.60 4.63 16.83
C VAL A 7 10.99 4.17 17.31
N SER A 8 11.36 2.90 17.09
CA SER A 8 12.70 2.39 17.40
C SER A 8 13.79 3.10 16.60
N GLU A 9 13.62 3.24 15.28
CA GLU A 9 14.55 3.99 14.41
C GLU A 9 14.62 5.47 14.83
N GLY A 10 13.49 6.04 15.24
CA GLY A 10 13.42 7.37 15.83
C GLY A 10 14.29 7.49 17.08
N LEU A 11 14.15 6.57 18.05
CA LEU A 11 14.98 6.56 19.26
C LEU A 11 16.47 6.44 18.93
N GLU A 12 16.85 5.58 17.98
CA GLU A 12 18.23 5.44 17.53
C GLU A 12 18.80 6.76 16.96
N CYS A 13 17.98 7.52 16.22
CA CYS A 13 18.36 8.83 15.69
C CYS A 13 18.64 9.88 16.78
N PHE A 14 17.99 9.78 17.95
CA PHE A 14 18.25 10.65 19.11
C PHE A 14 19.43 10.16 19.98
N GLY A 15 19.99 8.99 19.70
CA GLY A 15 21.12 8.42 20.44
C GLY A 15 20.82 8.26 21.93
N GLY A 16 21.80 8.59 22.79
CA GLY A 16 21.66 8.44 24.24
C GLY A 16 20.53 9.26 24.87
N GLN A 17 20.13 10.38 24.24
CA GLN A 17 19.00 11.18 24.72
C GLN A 17 17.67 10.45 24.54
N GLY A 18 17.54 9.62 23.50
CA GLY A 18 16.35 8.82 23.25
C GLY A 18 16.10 7.74 24.32
N TYR A 19 17.08 7.44 25.18
CA TYR A 19 16.95 6.50 26.29
C TYR A 19 16.55 7.18 27.62
N ILE A 20 16.57 8.51 27.67
CA ILE A 20 16.24 9.27 28.88
C ILE A 20 14.73 9.46 28.95
N GLU A 21 14.11 9.05 30.07
CA GLU A 21 12.65 9.11 30.29
C GLU A 21 12.08 10.54 30.20
N ASP A 22 12.89 11.57 30.46
CA ASP A 22 12.48 12.98 30.38
C ASP A 22 12.10 13.43 28.95
N THR A 23 12.49 12.66 27.93
CA THR A 23 12.14 12.94 26.53
C THR A 23 10.80 12.37 26.09
N ASP A 24 10.12 11.59 26.95
CA ASP A 24 8.90 10.82 26.66
C ASP A 24 9.03 9.79 25.50
N LEU A 25 10.16 9.74 24.80
CA LEU A 25 10.42 8.82 23.69
C LEU A 25 10.44 7.34 24.13
N PRO A 26 11.06 6.96 25.27
CA PRO A 26 10.96 5.59 25.78
C PRO A 26 9.53 5.16 26.10
N ARG A 27 8.69 6.08 26.60
CA ARG A 27 7.27 5.82 26.86
C ARG A 27 6.53 5.53 25.57
N LEU A 28 6.76 6.32 24.53
CA LEU A 28 6.16 6.10 23.22
C LEU A 28 6.52 4.73 22.62
N LEU A 29 7.76 4.27 22.81
CA LEU A 29 8.17 2.93 22.37
C LEU A 29 7.38 1.83 23.13
N ARG A 30 7.18 1.97 24.44
CA ARG A 30 6.38 1.01 25.23
C ARG A 30 4.90 1.03 24.83
N ASP A 31 4.34 2.22 24.61
CA ASP A 31 2.95 2.38 24.20
C ASP A 31 2.72 1.76 22.81
N THR A 32 3.65 1.94 21.88
CA THR A 32 3.53 1.31 20.55
C THR A 32 3.65 -0.22 20.60
N GLN A 33 4.40 -0.78 21.57
CA GLN A 33 4.48 -2.24 21.77
C GLN A 33 3.17 -2.87 22.25
N VAL A 34 2.25 -2.10 22.85
CA VAL A 34 0.94 -2.62 23.26
C VAL A 34 0.05 -2.95 22.05
N THR A 35 0.23 -2.21 20.95
CA THR A 35 -0.62 -2.32 19.74
C THR A 35 -0.59 -3.72 19.09
N PRO A 36 0.57 -4.38 18.86
CA PRO A 36 0.58 -5.75 18.32
C PRO A 36 0.06 -6.82 19.29
N ILE A 37 -0.08 -6.50 20.59
CA ILE A 37 -0.56 -7.44 21.61
C ILE A 37 -2.08 -7.41 21.68
N TRP A 38 -2.69 -6.22 21.70
CA TRP A 38 -4.12 -6.05 21.98
C TRP A 38 -5.04 -6.06 20.75
N GLU A 39 -4.60 -5.57 19.58
CA GLU A 39 -5.44 -5.54 18.37
C GLU A 39 -5.46 -6.87 17.59
N GLY A 40 -5.05 -7.95 18.26
CA GLY A 40 -4.81 -9.24 17.66
C GLY A 40 -3.38 -9.37 17.15
N THR A 41 -2.74 -10.48 17.50
CA THR A 41 -1.44 -10.82 16.92
C THR A 41 -1.56 -10.79 15.40
N THR A 42 -0.59 -10.21 14.70
CA THR A 42 -0.58 -10.07 13.23
C THR A 42 -0.97 -11.35 12.48
N ASN A 43 -0.75 -12.51 13.09
CA ASN A 43 -1.19 -13.80 12.57
C ASN A 43 -2.72 -13.88 12.42
N ILE A 44 -3.49 -13.47 13.44
CA ILE A 44 -4.96 -13.47 13.42
C ILE A 44 -5.48 -12.52 12.34
N LEU A 45 -4.96 -11.28 12.27
CA LEU A 45 -5.33 -10.32 11.23
C LEU A 45 -5.01 -10.85 9.82
N SER A 46 -3.86 -11.51 9.64
CA SER A 46 -3.50 -12.11 8.35
C SER A 46 -4.41 -13.28 7.97
N LEU A 47 -4.84 -14.07 8.96
CA LEU A 47 -5.82 -15.14 8.76
C LEU A 47 -7.21 -14.57 8.43
N ASP A 48 -7.59 -13.41 8.97
CA ASP A 48 -8.83 -12.73 8.61
C ASP A 48 -8.82 -12.19 7.18
N VAL A 49 -7.69 -11.62 6.74
CA VAL A 49 -7.49 -11.26 5.32
C VAL A 49 -7.65 -12.49 4.44
N LEU A 50 -7.02 -13.60 4.81
CA LEU A 50 -7.12 -14.85 4.09
C LEU A 50 -8.55 -15.44 4.12
N ARG A 51 -9.29 -15.31 5.23
CA ARG A 51 -10.71 -15.69 5.31
C ARG A 51 -11.57 -14.84 4.38
N ALA A 52 -11.34 -13.52 4.32
CA ALA A 52 -12.06 -12.63 3.40
C ALA A 52 -11.82 -12.99 1.93
N ILE A 53 -10.57 -13.35 1.61
CA ILE A 53 -10.16 -13.86 0.29
C ILE A 53 -10.89 -15.19 -0.02
N ARG A 54 -10.91 -16.15 0.91
CA ARG A 54 -11.58 -17.46 0.75
C ARG A 54 -13.11 -17.36 0.67
N LYS A 55 -13.73 -16.41 1.37
CA LYS A 55 -15.20 -16.22 1.39
C LYS A 55 -15.75 -15.64 0.09
N SER A 56 -14.90 -15.11 -0.79
CA SER A 56 -15.29 -14.51 -2.07
C SER A 56 -14.77 -15.32 -3.27
N PRO A 57 -15.18 -16.60 -3.43
CA PRO A 57 -14.85 -17.35 -4.64
C PRO A 57 -15.47 -16.65 -5.86
N LEU A 58 -14.77 -16.70 -6.97
CA LEU A 58 -15.12 -16.06 -8.24
C LEU A 58 -16.55 -16.42 -8.65
N LYS A 59 -17.54 -15.57 -8.37
CA LYS A 59 -18.82 -15.59 -9.09
C LYS A 59 -18.57 -14.82 -10.38
N SER A 60 -18.67 -15.53 -11.50
CA SER A 60 -18.57 -15.01 -12.87
C SER A 60 -19.40 -13.74 -13.04
N VAL A 61 -18.77 -12.58 -12.85
CA VAL A 61 -19.29 -11.34 -13.41
C VAL A 61 -18.53 -11.18 -14.71
N ALA A 62 -19.19 -11.61 -15.78
CA ALA A 62 -18.90 -11.15 -17.11
C ALA A 62 -19.14 -9.64 -17.13
N SER A 63 -18.12 -8.86 -16.80
CA SER A 63 -18.03 -7.47 -17.22
C SER A 63 -16.82 -7.37 -18.11
N SER A 64 -17.13 -7.32 -19.40
CA SER A 64 -16.33 -6.81 -20.49
C SER A 64 -15.54 -5.56 -20.08
N ASP A 65 -14.38 -5.38 -20.71
CA ASP A 65 -13.52 -4.18 -20.67
C ASP A 65 -12.41 -4.18 -19.61
N GLN A 66 -11.27 -4.80 -19.93
CA GLN A 66 -10.14 -4.10 -20.59
C GLN A 66 -8.91 -5.04 -20.69
N GLN A 67 -8.30 -5.01 -21.87
CA GLN A 67 -7.19 -5.85 -22.30
C GLN A 67 -6.03 -5.93 -21.30
N GLY A 68 -5.58 -7.15 -21.00
CA GLY A 68 -4.21 -7.39 -20.52
C GLY A 68 -3.98 -8.58 -19.59
N PHE A 69 -5.02 -9.12 -18.92
CA PHE A 69 -4.80 -10.06 -17.82
C PHE A 69 -5.78 -11.26 -17.80
N ALA A 70 -6.18 -11.73 -18.98
CA ALA A 70 -7.13 -12.84 -19.14
C ALA A 70 -6.60 -14.20 -18.62
N SER A 71 -5.29 -14.37 -18.40
CA SER A 71 -4.68 -15.65 -18.03
C SER A 71 -4.54 -15.91 -16.52
N VAL A 72 -4.65 -14.87 -15.67
CA VAL A 72 -4.52 -15.00 -14.19
C VAL A 72 -5.85 -14.74 -13.47
N ALA A 73 -6.80 -14.10 -14.17
CA ALA A 73 -8.14 -13.80 -13.65
C ALA A 73 -9.00 -15.05 -13.35
N GLY A 74 -8.64 -16.23 -13.86
CA GLY A 74 -9.40 -17.47 -13.63
C GLY A 74 -9.30 -18.03 -12.21
N ALA A 75 -8.28 -17.66 -11.43
CA ALA A 75 -8.00 -18.28 -10.12
C ALA A 75 -7.91 -17.29 -8.95
N ALA A 76 -7.84 -15.98 -9.21
CA ALA A 76 -7.73 -14.97 -8.16
C ALA A 76 -9.11 -14.63 -7.55
N PRO A 77 -9.26 -14.63 -6.20
CA PRO A 77 -10.51 -14.28 -5.52
C PRO A 77 -10.96 -12.84 -5.82
N LYS A 78 -12.29 -12.62 -5.85
CA LYS A 78 -12.90 -11.34 -6.26
C LYS A 78 -12.41 -10.13 -5.46
N VAL A 79 -12.14 -10.33 -4.16
CA VAL A 79 -11.61 -9.28 -3.27
C VAL A 79 -10.26 -8.76 -3.75
N LEU A 80 -9.36 -9.64 -4.20
CA LEU A 80 -8.04 -9.25 -4.69
C LEU A 80 -8.12 -8.53 -6.04
N LEU A 81 -9.05 -8.95 -6.91
CA LEU A 81 -9.30 -8.27 -8.19
C LEU A 81 -9.85 -6.85 -7.98
N ASN A 82 -10.80 -6.69 -7.06
CA ASN A 82 -11.33 -5.38 -6.70
C ASN A 82 -10.25 -4.47 -6.10
N PHE A 83 -9.42 -5.02 -5.21
CA PHE A 83 -8.30 -4.29 -4.62
C PHE A 83 -7.29 -3.84 -5.68
N ARG A 84 -6.94 -4.73 -6.62
CA ARG A 84 -6.11 -4.37 -7.78
C ARG A 84 -6.73 -3.22 -8.57
N GLN A 85 -8.02 -3.29 -8.87
CA GLN A 85 -8.70 -2.25 -9.64
C GLN A 85 -8.70 -0.90 -8.90
N ASP A 86 -8.88 -0.91 -7.58
CA ASP A 86 -8.79 0.30 -6.74
C ASP A 86 -7.37 0.90 -6.75
N VAL A 87 -6.33 0.07 -6.63
CA VAL A 87 -4.94 0.55 -6.73
C VAL A 87 -4.66 1.12 -8.13
N LEU A 88 -5.11 0.44 -9.19
CA LEU A 88 -4.93 0.89 -10.56
C LEU A 88 -5.65 2.20 -10.87
N SER A 89 -6.86 2.40 -10.34
CA SER A 89 -7.62 3.64 -10.52
C SER A 89 -6.93 4.83 -9.83
N ARG A 90 -6.33 4.61 -8.65
CA ARG A 90 -5.58 5.64 -7.91
C ARG A 90 -4.29 6.07 -8.59
N ILE A 91 -3.58 5.15 -9.25
CA ILE A 91 -2.35 5.46 -9.98
C ILE A 91 -2.58 5.97 -11.41
N ALA A 92 -3.79 5.86 -11.95
CA ALA A 92 -4.14 6.34 -13.29
C ALA A 92 -3.64 7.77 -13.58
N PRO A 93 -3.91 8.79 -12.74
CA PRO A 93 -3.43 10.16 -12.99
C PRO A 93 -1.90 10.30 -12.92
N ALA A 94 -1.22 9.43 -12.17
CA ALA A 94 0.24 9.46 -12.07
C ALA A 94 0.92 8.87 -13.31
N ARG A 95 0.24 8.03 -14.10
CA ARG A 95 0.79 7.47 -15.35
C ARG A 95 0.94 8.52 -16.45
N GLU A 96 0.13 9.56 -16.42
CA GLU A 96 0.19 10.66 -17.39
C GLU A 96 1.44 11.55 -17.19
N LYS A 97 2.01 11.55 -15.97
CA LYS A 97 3.20 12.33 -15.63
C LYS A 97 4.47 11.52 -15.90
N ARG A 98 5.32 12.02 -16.81
CA ARG A 98 6.58 11.37 -17.21
C ARG A 98 7.55 11.07 -16.05
N SER A 99 7.52 11.87 -14.98
CA SER A 99 8.33 11.66 -13.78
C SER A 99 7.85 10.50 -12.90
N LEU A 100 6.53 10.28 -12.83
CA LEU A 100 5.90 9.27 -11.95
C LEU A 100 5.50 7.99 -12.70
N GLN A 101 5.53 8.01 -14.04
CA GLN A 101 5.16 6.88 -14.88
C GLN A 101 5.97 5.61 -14.56
N LYS A 102 7.27 5.74 -14.27
CA LYS A 102 8.13 4.60 -13.92
C LYS A 102 7.75 3.95 -12.60
N GLU A 103 7.37 4.74 -11.60
CA GLU A 103 6.95 4.21 -10.29
C GLU A 103 5.54 3.61 -10.37
N ALA A 104 4.63 4.24 -11.11
CA ALA A 104 3.30 3.71 -11.36
C ALA A 104 3.31 2.39 -12.15
N SER A 105 4.24 2.21 -13.10
CA SER A 105 4.39 0.95 -13.83
C SER A 105 4.98 -0.15 -12.96
N LYS A 106 6.01 0.15 -12.15
CA LYS A 106 6.57 -0.79 -11.16
C LYS A 106 5.51 -1.29 -10.20
N LEU A 107 4.65 -0.41 -9.68
CA LEU A 107 3.59 -0.78 -8.75
C LEU A 107 2.60 -1.78 -9.38
N GLY A 108 2.21 -1.53 -10.63
CA GLY A 108 1.38 -2.46 -11.40
C GLY A 108 2.04 -3.82 -11.56
N THR A 109 3.32 -3.86 -11.96
CA THR A 109 4.05 -5.13 -12.10
C THR A 109 4.25 -5.87 -10.78
N ALA A 110 4.46 -5.15 -9.68
CA ALA A 110 4.61 -5.72 -8.35
C ALA A 110 3.30 -6.36 -7.86
N MET A 111 2.16 -5.69 -8.08
CA MET A 111 0.84 -6.26 -7.81
C MET A 111 0.62 -7.57 -8.58
N ASP A 112 1.01 -7.59 -9.86
CA ASP A 112 0.83 -8.74 -10.74
C ASP A 112 1.72 -9.92 -10.32
N ALA A 113 2.94 -9.64 -9.87
CA ALA A 113 3.86 -10.62 -9.30
C ALA A 113 3.30 -11.23 -7.99
N VAL A 114 2.72 -10.41 -7.12
CA VAL A 114 2.11 -10.89 -5.86
C VAL A 114 0.90 -11.76 -6.13
N LEU A 115 0.02 -11.35 -7.05
CA LEU A 115 -1.18 -12.11 -7.41
C LEU A 115 -0.85 -13.44 -8.10
N SER A 116 0.09 -13.45 -9.05
CA SER A 116 0.50 -14.69 -9.74
C SER A 116 1.15 -15.68 -8.77
N ARG A 117 2.00 -15.20 -7.84
CA ARG A 117 2.57 -16.03 -6.79
C ARG A 117 1.49 -16.61 -5.88
N TRP A 118 0.48 -15.83 -5.51
CA TRP A 118 -0.60 -16.30 -4.65
C TRP A 118 -1.44 -17.42 -5.30
N THR A 119 -1.78 -17.27 -6.57
CA THR A 119 -2.60 -18.26 -7.30
C THR A 119 -1.89 -19.60 -7.51
N GLY A 120 -0.55 -19.63 -7.45
CA GLY A 120 0.24 -20.85 -7.61
C GLY A 120 0.49 -21.65 -6.32
N LEU A 121 0.06 -21.14 -5.16
CA LEU A 121 0.32 -21.77 -3.86
C LEU A 121 -0.84 -22.70 -3.46
N ASP A 122 -0.47 -23.84 -2.87
CA ASP A 122 -1.43 -24.77 -2.27
C ASP A 122 -2.02 -24.22 -0.95
N LYS A 123 -3.14 -24.79 -0.48
CA LYS A 123 -3.93 -24.25 0.65
C LYS A 123 -3.11 -24.10 1.95
N SER A 124 -2.27 -25.07 2.27
CA SER A 124 -1.36 -25.02 3.44
C SER A 124 -0.31 -23.93 3.28
N GLN A 125 0.24 -23.77 2.08
CA GLN A 125 1.22 -22.73 1.77
C GLN A 125 0.61 -21.34 1.81
N GLN A 126 -0.66 -21.19 1.40
CA GLN A 126 -1.41 -19.94 1.52
C GLN A 126 -1.56 -19.50 2.98
N ASP A 127 -1.82 -20.44 3.91
CA ASP A 127 -1.94 -20.11 5.33
C ASP A 127 -0.61 -19.60 5.90
N MET A 128 0.53 -20.21 5.50
CA MET A 128 1.87 -19.73 5.89
C MET A 128 2.24 -18.39 5.23
N ALA A 129 1.80 -18.15 4.00
CA ALA A 129 2.09 -16.94 3.24
C ALA A 129 1.13 -15.78 3.52
N ALA A 130 0.06 -15.99 4.29
CA ALA A 130 -1.01 -15.01 4.54
C ALA A 130 -0.47 -13.69 5.09
N ARG A 131 0.50 -13.77 6.01
CA ARG A 131 1.14 -12.62 6.63
C ARG A 131 1.94 -11.80 5.60
N GLU A 132 2.81 -12.46 4.83
CA GLU A 132 3.63 -11.82 3.81
C GLU A 132 2.76 -11.20 2.70
N LEU A 133 1.68 -11.87 2.31
CA LEU A 133 0.67 -11.33 1.40
C LEU A 133 0.06 -10.05 1.97
N ALA A 134 -0.43 -10.07 3.21
CA ALA A 134 -1.08 -8.91 3.83
C ALA A 134 -0.14 -7.70 3.91
N PHE A 135 1.13 -7.91 4.29
CA PHE A 135 2.15 -6.84 4.28
C PHE A 135 2.45 -6.31 2.88
N SER A 136 2.58 -7.21 1.89
CA SER A 136 2.84 -6.81 0.51
C SER A 136 1.69 -5.98 -0.07
N LEU A 137 0.44 -6.38 0.17
CA LEU A 137 -0.75 -5.64 -0.26
C LEU A 137 -0.83 -4.27 0.43
N ALA A 138 -0.57 -4.21 1.74
CA ALA A 138 -0.56 -2.95 2.49
C ALA A 138 0.51 -1.99 1.95
N ARG A 139 1.72 -2.48 1.65
CA ARG A 139 2.79 -1.67 1.07
C ARG A 139 2.42 -1.13 -0.31
N ILE A 140 1.87 -1.99 -1.17
CA ILE A 140 1.39 -1.58 -2.50
C ILE A 140 0.30 -0.50 -2.39
N TYR A 141 -0.62 -0.63 -1.42
CA TYR A 141 -1.65 0.38 -1.17
C TYR A 141 -1.05 1.72 -0.73
N MET A 142 -0.12 1.70 0.23
CA MET A 142 0.55 2.90 0.72
C MET A 142 1.38 3.59 -0.36
N ASP A 143 2.09 2.81 -1.19
CA ASP A 143 2.83 3.32 -2.34
C ASP A 143 1.88 3.97 -3.35
N GLY A 144 0.75 3.33 -3.65
CA GLY A 144 -0.29 3.88 -4.53
C GLY A 144 -0.83 5.22 -4.02
N VAL A 145 -1.18 5.31 -2.73
CA VAL A 145 -1.64 6.56 -2.10
C VAL A 145 -0.58 7.65 -2.16
N THR A 146 0.68 7.32 -1.87
CA THR A 146 1.80 8.26 -1.91
C THR A 146 2.04 8.81 -3.33
N VAL A 147 1.92 7.95 -4.34
CA VAL A 147 2.00 8.33 -5.76
C VAL A 147 0.84 9.25 -6.15
N THR A 148 -0.38 8.98 -5.69
CA THR A 148 -1.53 9.88 -5.93
C THR A 148 -1.34 11.23 -5.23
N LEU A 149 -0.86 11.25 -3.98
CA LEU A 149 -0.60 12.47 -3.22
C LEU A 149 0.49 13.32 -3.87
N THR A 150 1.61 12.73 -4.27
CA THR A 150 2.68 13.45 -4.97
C THR A 150 2.20 14.02 -6.31
N CYS A 151 1.33 13.30 -7.02
CA CYS A 151 0.69 13.81 -8.21
C CYS A 151 -0.19 15.04 -7.90
N CYS A 152 -1.03 14.99 -6.87
CA CYS A 152 -1.90 16.10 -6.47
C CYS A 152 -1.08 17.35 -6.07
N VAL A 153 -0.05 17.16 -5.24
CA VAL A 153 0.83 18.26 -4.79
C VAL A 153 1.52 18.94 -5.97
N GLN A 154 2.09 18.18 -6.92
CA GLN A 154 2.69 18.76 -8.13
C GLN A 154 1.71 19.61 -8.94
N GLU A 155 0.45 19.21 -9.04
CA GLU A 155 -0.56 19.96 -9.78
C GLU A 155 -0.93 21.27 -9.09
N GLN A 156 -1.02 21.27 -7.76
CA GLN A 156 -1.23 22.48 -6.97
C GLN A 156 -0.07 23.47 -7.10
N THR A 157 1.18 23.00 -7.02
CA THR A 157 2.38 23.84 -7.19
C THR A 157 2.41 24.50 -8.57
N LEU A 158 2.05 23.78 -9.63
CA LEU A 158 1.98 24.32 -10.99
C LEU A 158 0.90 25.41 -11.12
N LYS A 159 -0.27 25.21 -10.52
CA LYS A 159 -1.36 26.21 -10.52
C LYS A 159 -0.96 27.49 -9.79
N SER A 160 -0.32 27.39 -8.63
CA SER A 160 0.16 28.56 -7.87
C SER A 160 1.27 29.34 -8.59
N SER A 161 2.23 28.65 -9.23
CA SER A 161 3.29 29.32 -10.01
C SER A 161 2.74 30.03 -11.26
N CYS A 162 1.73 29.45 -11.93
CA CYS A 162 1.10 30.08 -13.09
C CYS A 162 0.27 31.32 -12.71
N GLN A 163 -0.36 31.33 -11.52
CA GLN A 163 -1.01 32.53 -10.98
C GLN A 163 -0.01 33.64 -10.64
N GLN A 164 1.14 33.31 -10.04
CA GLN A 164 2.19 34.30 -9.74
C GLN A 164 2.78 34.92 -11.01
N LEU A 165 3.03 34.12 -12.05
CA LEU A 165 3.53 34.62 -13.35
C LEU A 165 2.50 35.50 -14.09
N LYS A 166 1.20 35.22 -13.94
CA LYS A 166 0.14 36.09 -14.46
C LYS A 166 0.01 37.42 -13.71
N ILE A 167 0.46 37.51 -12.45
CA ILE A 167 0.45 38.79 -11.71
C ILE A 167 1.68 39.64 -12.08
N SER A 168 2.84 39.02 -12.31
CA SER A 168 4.07 39.72 -12.69
C SER A 168 4.13 40.21 -14.14
N THR A 169 3.16 39.85 -14.99
CA THR A 169 3.09 40.24 -16.41
C THR A 169 2.10 41.38 -16.69
N TRP A 170 1.44 41.90 -15.64
CA TRP A 170 0.52 43.05 -15.68
C TRP A 170 1.03 44.23 -14.84
N SER A 171 2.35 44.39 -14.72
CA SER A 171 3.05 45.55 -14.14
C SER A 171 4.13 46.00 -15.10
#